data_AF-A0A918DI73-F1
#
_entry.id   AF-A0A918DI73-F1
#
_cell.length_a   1.000
_cell.length_b   1.000
_cell.length_c   1.000
_cell.angle_alpha   90.00
_cell.angle_beta   90.00
_cell.angle_gamma   90.00
#
_symmetry.space_group_name_H-M   'P 1'
#
loop_
_entity.id
_entity.type
_entity.pdbx_description
1 polymer ?
#
loop_
_entity_poly.entity_id
_entity_poly.type
_entity_poly.pdbx_seq_one_letter_code
_entity_poly.pdbx_strand_id
1 'polypeptide(L)'
;MRRLAPVVLVLALSGCGAPAAEPSLARSSPVPAPAAEEGPALTCGSGPLTITYLPEGLTRGRGFAQISSLTERLKVRGASWRGGGEELRVGVVCGVRSAERFASLVTRSALTAHLGKPALRWHTRGDVRNYMWLERPGTAVYVSVTPGLARELDRVAAGVAPKEGS
;
A
#
# COMPACT_ATOMS: atom_id res chain seq x y z
N MET A 1 32.84 -3.61 47.32
CA MET A 1 33.17 -2.42 48.16
C MET A 1 32.96 -1.16 47.34
N ARG A 2 32.13 -0.22 47.83
CA ARG A 2 32.25 1.27 47.74
C ARG A 2 32.48 1.87 46.32
N ARG A 3 31.72 2.85 45.80
CA ARG A 3 31.19 4.07 46.45
C ARG A 3 29.97 4.63 45.70
N LEU A 4 28.97 5.05 46.48
CA LEU A 4 27.93 6.02 46.13
C LEU A 4 28.55 7.44 46.11
N ALA A 5 28.09 8.30 45.21
CA ALA A 5 28.26 9.74 45.32
C ALA A 5 26.94 10.44 44.95
N PRO A 6 26.25 11.08 45.90
CA PRO A 6 25.13 11.97 45.62
C PRO A 6 25.69 13.37 45.36
N VAL A 7 25.21 14.04 44.31
CA VAL A 7 25.48 15.47 44.12
C VAL A 7 24.18 16.22 44.33
N VAL A 8 24.28 17.17 45.24
CA VAL A 8 23.25 17.99 45.84
C VAL A 8 22.82 19.10 44.89
N LEU A 9 21.52 19.37 45.00
CA LEU A 9 20.68 20.41 44.41
C LEU A 9 21.18 21.84 44.70
N VAL A 10 21.14 22.74 43.71
CA VAL A 10 21.12 24.19 43.94
C VAL A 10 19.96 24.81 43.16
N LEU A 11 19.02 25.39 43.91
CA LEU A 11 17.94 26.25 43.44
C LEU A 11 18.49 27.66 43.17
N ALA A 12 18.17 28.23 42.01
CA ALA A 12 18.30 29.66 41.76
C ALA A 12 16.96 30.20 41.22
N LEU A 13 16.29 30.99 42.05
CA LEU A 13 15.13 31.81 41.72
C LEU A 13 15.61 33.17 41.21
N SER A 14 15.30 33.51 39.97
CA SER A 14 15.40 34.85 39.34
C SER A 14 14.65 34.72 38.01
N GLY A 15 13.77 35.57 37.52
CA GLY A 15 13.27 36.89 37.87
C GLY A 15 12.16 37.22 36.85
N CYS A 16 11.27 38.14 37.21
CA CYS A 16 10.11 38.56 36.42
C CYS A 16 10.54 39.38 35.19
N GLY A 17 9.95 39.11 34.01
CA GLY A 17 10.23 39.88 32.79
C GLY A 17 9.33 39.51 31.60
N ALA A 18 8.19 40.20 31.52
CA ALA A 18 7.29 40.58 30.41
C ALA A 18 7.19 39.79 29.06
N PRO A 19 6.02 39.90 28.38
CA PRO A 19 5.55 38.97 27.35
C PRO A 19 5.85 39.42 25.92
N ALA A 20 6.04 38.47 25.00
CA ALA A 20 5.59 38.52 23.59
C ALA A 20 6.26 37.42 22.76
N ALA A 21 5.48 36.40 22.39
CA ALA A 21 5.57 35.72 21.10
C ALA A 21 4.45 34.68 21.09
N GLU A 22 3.30 35.05 20.53
CA GLU A 22 2.28 34.10 20.13
C GLU A 22 2.95 33.01 19.27
N PRO A 23 2.71 31.71 19.54
CA PRO A 23 3.03 30.69 18.57
C PRO A 23 2.14 30.95 17.35
N SER A 24 2.76 31.53 16.31
CA SER A 24 2.20 31.54 14.97
C SER A 24 1.86 30.09 14.65
N LEU A 25 0.57 29.77 14.72
CA LEU A 25 0.00 28.56 14.19
C LEU A 25 0.36 28.57 12.70
N ALA A 26 1.51 27.97 12.39
CA ALA A 26 1.84 27.54 11.05
C ALA A 26 0.69 26.63 10.65
N ARG A 27 -0.26 27.23 9.94
CA ARG A 27 -1.41 26.60 9.36
C ARG A 27 -0.80 25.62 8.36
N SER A 28 -0.58 24.38 8.81
CA SER A 28 -0.22 23.28 7.93
C SER A 28 -1.28 23.25 6.85
N SER A 29 -0.92 23.75 5.67
CA SER A 29 -1.74 23.58 4.48
C SER A 29 -2.09 22.11 4.41
N PRO A 30 -3.38 21.73 4.31
CA PRO A 30 -3.72 20.35 4.05
C PRO A 30 -2.99 19.97 2.76
N VAL A 31 -2.03 19.05 2.88
CA VAL A 31 -1.45 18.38 1.72
C VAL A 31 -2.64 17.88 0.92
N PRO A 32 -2.83 18.29 -0.34
CA PRO A 32 -3.92 17.79 -1.14
C PRO A 32 -3.79 16.27 -1.13
N ALA A 33 -4.80 15.58 -0.59
CA ALA A 33 -4.88 14.14 -0.79
C ALA A 33 -4.77 13.92 -2.30
N PRO A 34 -3.87 13.03 -2.78
CA PRO A 34 -3.83 12.70 -4.18
C PRO A 34 -5.25 12.35 -4.61
N ALA A 35 -5.71 12.99 -5.68
CA ALA A 35 -7.07 12.82 -6.16
C ALA A 35 -7.32 11.31 -6.27
N ALA A 36 -8.31 10.82 -5.52
CA ALA A 36 -8.77 9.45 -5.66
C ALA A 36 -9.34 9.35 -7.07
N GLU A 37 -8.50 9.02 -8.06
CA GLU A 37 -8.99 8.63 -9.36
C GLU A 37 -9.89 7.43 -9.11
N GLU A 38 -11.15 7.55 -9.51
CA GLU A 38 -12.09 6.44 -9.40
C GLU A 38 -11.57 5.32 -10.32
N GLY A 39 -10.83 4.41 -9.69
CA GLY A 39 -10.32 3.18 -10.29
C GLY A 39 -11.50 2.40 -10.88
N PRO A 40 -11.25 1.51 -11.85
CA PRO A 40 -12.32 0.67 -12.34
C PRO A 40 -12.95 -0.08 -11.17
N ALA A 41 -14.26 -0.24 -11.18
CA ALA A 41 -14.95 -1.10 -10.25
C ALA A 41 -14.51 -2.55 -10.44
N LEU A 42 -13.49 -2.98 -9.71
CA LEU A 42 -12.94 -4.33 -9.76
C LEU A 42 -13.68 -5.20 -8.74
N THR A 43 -14.54 -6.11 -9.21
CA THR A 43 -15.36 -6.94 -8.31
C THR A 43 -15.28 -8.43 -8.63
N CYS A 44 -15.27 -9.23 -7.55
CA CYS A 44 -15.56 -10.66 -7.58
C CYS A 44 -16.96 -10.96 -6.99
N GLY A 45 -17.76 -9.92 -6.73
CA GLY A 45 -19.07 -9.98 -6.07
C GLY A 45 -19.21 -8.89 -5.01
N SER A 46 -18.22 -8.73 -4.12
CA SER A 46 -18.11 -7.55 -3.25
C SER A 46 -17.78 -6.30 -4.03
N GLY A 47 -18.21 -5.16 -3.51
CA GLY A 47 -18.08 -3.83 -4.08
C GLY A 47 -16.70 -3.48 -4.65
N PRO A 48 -16.66 -2.40 -5.44
CA PRO A 48 -15.48 -2.01 -6.20
C PRO A 48 -14.27 -1.75 -5.29
N LEU A 49 -13.05 -1.95 -5.80
CA LEU A 49 -11.86 -1.41 -5.16
C LEU A 49 -11.71 0.08 -5.47
N THR A 50 -11.30 0.86 -4.49
CA THR A 50 -10.85 2.24 -4.62
C THR A 50 -9.32 2.26 -4.54
N ILE A 51 -8.70 3.10 -5.36
CA ILE A 51 -7.26 3.36 -5.35
C ILE A 51 -7.09 4.81 -4.92
N THR A 52 -6.58 5.05 -3.72
CA THR A 52 -6.41 6.39 -3.14
C THR A 52 -5.03 6.97 -3.37
N TYR A 53 -4.09 6.16 -3.88
CA TYR A 53 -2.75 6.61 -4.25
C TYR A 53 -2.36 6.08 -5.63
N LEU A 54 -2.05 7.00 -6.54
CA LEU A 54 -1.48 6.71 -7.85
C LEU A 54 -0.19 7.51 -8.02
N PRO A 55 0.94 6.86 -8.39
CA PRO A 55 2.18 7.56 -8.69
C PRO A 55 1.98 8.58 -9.84
N GLU A 56 2.66 9.71 -9.74
CA GLU A 56 2.57 10.79 -10.72
C GLU A 56 3.10 10.37 -12.10
N GLY A 57 2.62 11.05 -13.14
CA GLY A 57 3.05 10.81 -14.53
C GLY A 57 2.52 9.52 -15.15
N LEU A 58 1.72 8.73 -14.42
CA LEU A 58 1.05 7.56 -14.96
C LEU A 58 -0.31 7.93 -15.55
N THR A 59 -0.61 7.37 -16.71
CA THR A 59 -1.90 7.52 -17.38
C THR A 59 -2.60 6.18 -17.44
N ARG A 60 -3.93 6.18 -17.28
CA ARG A 60 -4.72 4.96 -17.30
C ARG A 60 -4.61 4.25 -18.65
N GLY A 61 -4.15 3.01 -18.60
CA GLY A 61 -4.01 2.11 -19.72
C GLY A 61 -5.17 1.13 -19.85
N ARG A 62 -4.90 0.01 -20.53
CA ARG A 62 -5.89 -1.05 -20.77
C ARG A 62 -6.14 -1.88 -19.51
N GLY A 63 -7.33 -2.47 -19.46
CA GLY A 63 -7.63 -3.53 -18.51
C GLY A 63 -6.85 -4.82 -18.80
N PHE A 64 -6.71 -5.68 -17.79
CA PHE A 64 -6.18 -7.03 -17.94
C PHE A 64 -7.05 -8.06 -17.23
N ALA A 65 -7.01 -9.30 -17.74
CA ALA A 65 -7.83 -10.40 -17.25
C ALA A 65 -7.01 -11.65 -16.87
N GLN A 66 -5.68 -11.53 -16.83
CA GLN A 66 -4.77 -12.62 -16.49
C GLN A 66 -3.53 -12.13 -15.74
N ILE A 67 -3.06 -12.95 -14.80
CA ILE A 67 -1.76 -12.86 -14.15
C ILE A 67 -1.02 -14.15 -14.48
N SER A 68 0.10 -14.06 -15.21
CA SER A 68 0.80 -15.22 -15.77
C SER A 68 1.54 -16.06 -14.72
N SER A 69 1.83 -15.49 -13.56
CA SER A 69 2.53 -16.17 -12.46
C SER A 69 1.61 -17.05 -11.60
N LEU A 70 0.30 -17.06 -11.85
CA LEU A 70 -0.63 -17.91 -11.12
C LEU A 70 -0.45 -19.37 -11.58
N THR A 71 -0.36 -20.28 -10.60
CA THR A 71 -0.25 -21.73 -10.82
C THR A 71 -1.54 -22.34 -11.37
N GLU A 72 -2.67 -21.65 -11.22
CA GLU A 72 -3.97 -22.03 -11.74
C GLU A 72 -4.69 -20.86 -12.41
N ARG A 73 -5.64 -21.17 -13.30
CA ARG A 73 -6.46 -20.15 -13.96
C ARG A 73 -7.55 -19.65 -13.04
N LEU A 74 -7.37 -18.43 -12.54
CA LEU A 74 -8.37 -17.69 -11.80
C LEU A 74 -8.94 -16.53 -12.63
N LYS A 75 -10.18 -16.15 -12.33
CA LYS A 75 -10.79 -14.96 -12.94
C LYS A 75 -10.09 -13.72 -12.38
N VAL A 76 -9.54 -12.90 -13.27
CA VAL A 76 -8.91 -11.64 -12.91
C VAL A 76 -9.66 -10.48 -13.56
N ARG A 77 -9.82 -9.39 -12.82
CA ARG A 77 -10.24 -8.09 -13.35
C ARG A 77 -9.22 -7.09 -12.87
N GLY A 78 -8.56 -6.38 -13.78
CA GLY A 78 -7.59 -5.37 -13.39
C GLY A 78 -7.44 -4.26 -14.41
N ALA A 79 -6.73 -3.22 -14.01
CA ALA A 79 -6.35 -2.08 -14.82
C ALA A 79 -4.87 -1.78 -14.70
N SER A 80 -4.33 -1.15 -15.74
CA SER A 80 -2.95 -0.70 -15.79
C SER A 80 -2.89 0.81 -15.86
N TRP A 81 -1.80 1.39 -15.38
CA TRP A 81 -1.41 2.78 -15.58
C TRP A 81 0.04 2.80 -16.05
N ARG A 82 0.35 3.64 -17.04
CA ARG A 82 1.65 3.67 -17.72
C ARG A 82 2.13 5.10 -17.94
N GLY A 83 3.44 5.29 -17.87
CA GLY A 83 4.09 6.58 -18.09
C GLY A 83 5.59 6.47 -17.89
N GLY A 84 6.38 7.22 -18.68
CA GLY A 84 7.84 7.25 -18.53
C GLY A 84 8.55 5.90 -18.69
N GLY A 85 7.97 4.94 -19.42
CA GLY A 85 8.51 3.57 -19.54
C GLY A 85 8.12 2.63 -18.39
N GLU A 86 7.42 3.15 -17.39
CA GLU A 86 6.93 2.40 -16.25
C GLU A 86 5.44 2.01 -16.43
N GLU A 87 5.06 0.99 -15.68
CA GLU A 87 3.74 0.41 -15.58
C GLU A 87 3.43 0.00 -14.13
N LEU A 88 2.26 0.46 -13.66
CA LEU A 88 1.55 -0.05 -12.50
C LEU A 88 0.36 -0.89 -12.97
N ARG A 89 0.09 -2.03 -12.32
CA ARG A 89 -1.12 -2.81 -12.53
C ARG A 89 -1.78 -3.09 -11.19
N VAL A 90 -3.10 -2.91 -11.12
CA VAL A 90 -3.92 -3.24 -9.95
C VAL A 90 -5.07 -4.14 -10.39
N GLY A 91 -5.36 -5.20 -9.65
CA GLY A 91 -6.36 -6.21 -10.01
C GLY A 91 -7.01 -6.90 -8.83
N VAL A 92 -8.20 -7.47 -9.05
CA VAL A 92 -8.81 -8.48 -8.17
C VAL A 92 -8.67 -9.87 -8.80
N VAL A 93 -8.38 -10.84 -7.96
CA VAL A 93 -8.30 -12.26 -8.29
C VAL A 93 -9.43 -12.99 -7.57
N CYS A 94 -10.34 -13.58 -8.33
CA CYS A 94 -11.53 -14.23 -7.80
C CYS A 94 -11.34 -15.73 -7.62
N GLY A 95 -11.98 -16.29 -6.61
CA GLY A 95 -12.06 -17.74 -6.39
C GLY A 95 -11.02 -18.31 -5.42
N VAL A 96 -10.25 -17.46 -4.73
CA VAL A 96 -9.26 -17.90 -3.74
C VAL A 96 -9.93 -18.25 -2.40
N ARG A 97 -10.33 -19.52 -2.22
CA ARG A 97 -11.24 -19.91 -1.12
C ARG A 97 -10.58 -20.07 0.26
N SER A 98 -9.27 -20.27 0.34
CA SER A 98 -8.56 -20.46 1.63
C SER A 98 -7.15 -19.85 1.62
N ALA A 99 -6.59 -19.66 2.81
CA ALA A 99 -5.23 -19.14 3.00
C ALA A 99 -4.15 -20.13 2.50
N GLU A 100 -4.38 -21.44 2.67
CA GLU A 100 -3.47 -22.49 2.20
C GLU A 100 -3.43 -22.50 0.67
N ARG A 101 -4.61 -22.44 0.03
CA ARG A 101 -4.68 -22.34 -1.43
C ARG A 101 -4.00 -21.07 -1.90
N PHE A 102 -4.29 -19.94 -1.25
CA PHE A 102 -3.64 -18.66 -1.52
C PHE A 102 -2.11 -18.78 -1.48
N ALA A 103 -1.54 -19.37 -0.44
CA ALA A 103 -0.09 -19.52 -0.27
C ALA A 103 0.58 -20.33 -1.40
N SER A 104 -0.18 -21.19 -2.09
CA SER A 104 0.31 -22.01 -3.21
C SER A 104 0.09 -21.40 -4.60
N LEU A 105 -0.57 -20.24 -4.70
CA LEU A 105 -0.98 -19.65 -5.99
C LEU A 105 0.17 -19.17 -6.87
N VAL A 106 1.33 -18.86 -6.28
CA VAL A 106 2.48 -18.36 -7.02
C VAL A 106 3.73 -19.13 -6.60
N THR A 107 4.29 -19.88 -7.54
CA THR A 107 5.56 -20.58 -7.33
C THR A 107 6.68 -19.57 -7.08
N ARG A 108 7.57 -19.86 -6.12
CA ARG A 108 8.71 -19.00 -5.76
C ARG A 108 8.28 -17.60 -5.29
N SER A 109 7.18 -17.55 -4.54
CA SER A 109 6.77 -16.36 -3.80
C SER A 109 7.24 -16.44 -2.34
N ALA A 110 7.41 -15.29 -1.71
CA ALA A 110 7.56 -15.16 -0.27
C ALA A 110 6.18 -14.89 0.36
N LEU A 111 5.81 -15.69 1.36
CA LEU A 111 4.61 -15.47 2.18
C LEU A 111 4.91 -14.40 3.23
N THR A 112 4.10 -13.35 3.26
CA THR A 112 4.19 -12.20 4.17
C THR A 112 2.80 -11.85 4.71
N ALA A 113 2.66 -10.65 5.31
CA ALA A 113 1.38 -10.11 5.73
C ALA A 113 1.13 -8.70 5.16
N HIS A 114 -0.12 -8.41 4.81
CA HIS A 114 -0.63 -7.07 4.51
C HIS A 114 -1.75 -6.73 5.50
N LEU A 115 -1.51 -5.81 6.43
CA LEU A 115 -2.52 -5.43 7.45
C LEU A 115 -3.11 -6.65 8.18
N GLY A 116 -2.26 -7.61 8.56
CA GLY A 116 -2.66 -8.86 9.22
C GLY A 116 -3.21 -9.96 8.29
N LYS A 117 -3.37 -9.69 6.99
CA LYS A 117 -3.87 -10.65 5.99
C LYS A 117 -2.72 -11.39 5.30
N PRO A 118 -2.88 -12.67 4.94
CA PRO A 118 -1.87 -13.40 4.16
C PRO A 118 -1.55 -12.66 2.86
N ALA A 119 -0.26 -12.50 2.55
CA ALA A 119 0.21 -11.83 1.35
C ALA A 119 1.36 -12.57 0.68
N LEU A 120 1.49 -12.44 -0.63
CA LEU A 120 2.57 -13.00 -1.45
C LEU A 120 3.36 -11.87 -2.07
N ARG A 121 4.69 -11.97 -2.00
CA ARG A 121 5.64 -11.12 -2.74
C ARG A 121 6.43 -11.98 -3.72
N TRP A 122 6.59 -11.53 -4.95
CA TRP A 122 7.46 -12.20 -5.92
C TRP A 122 7.94 -11.25 -7.01
N HIS A 123 8.98 -11.69 -7.73
CA HIS A 123 9.50 -10.98 -8.89
C HIS A 123 9.23 -11.78 -10.16
N THR A 124 9.00 -11.07 -11.26
CA THR A 124 8.94 -11.65 -12.61
C THR A 124 10.05 -11.07 -13.49
N ARG A 125 10.11 -11.50 -14.75
CA ARG A 125 11.11 -11.00 -15.71
C ARG A 125 11.09 -9.46 -15.77
N GLY A 126 12.29 -8.87 -15.88
CA GLY A 126 12.46 -7.41 -15.90
C GLY A 126 12.33 -6.75 -14.54
N ASP A 127 12.60 -7.49 -13.44
CA ASP A 127 12.48 -7.04 -12.04
C ASP A 127 11.13 -6.41 -11.68
N VAL A 128 10.08 -6.83 -12.39
CA VAL A 128 8.70 -6.43 -12.05
C VAL A 128 8.37 -7.03 -10.69
N ARG A 129 8.00 -6.16 -9.76
CA ARG A 129 7.64 -6.52 -8.39
C ARG A 129 6.16 -6.72 -8.31
N ASN A 130 5.78 -7.85 -7.74
CA ASN A 130 4.39 -8.25 -7.62
C ASN A 130 4.07 -8.46 -6.15
N TYR A 131 2.89 -8.00 -5.77
CA TYR A 131 2.34 -8.13 -4.45
C TYR A 131 0.88 -8.53 -4.54
N MET A 132 0.47 -9.50 -3.74
CA MET A 132 -0.92 -9.94 -3.70
C MET A 132 -1.30 -10.24 -2.26
N TRP A 133 -2.51 -9.91 -1.82
CA TRP A 133 -3.00 -10.32 -0.50
C TRP A 133 -4.41 -10.87 -0.56
N LEU A 134 -4.70 -11.80 0.33
CA LEU A 134 -6.02 -12.37 0.50
C LEU A 134 -6.89 -11.39 1.28
N GLU A 135 -7.69 -10.60 0.56
CA GLU A 135 -8.57 -9.60 1.16
C GLU A 135 -9.65 -10.24 2.04
N ARG A 136 -10.24 -11.33 1.53
CA ARG A 136 -11.22 -12.19 2.21
C ARG A 136 -11.37 -13.49 1.43
N PRO A 137 -12.00 -14.54 2.00
CA PRO A 137 -12.30 -15.76 1.24
C PRO A 137 -13.01 -15.45 -0.09
N GLY A 138 -12.42 -15.93 -1.18
CA GLY A 138 -12.89 -15.75 -2.55
C GLY A 138 -12.34 -14.53 -3.28
N THR A 139 -11.65 -13.59 -2.62
CA THR A 139 -11.11 -12.36 -3.24
C THR A 139 -9.69 -12.06 -2.76
N ALA A 140 -8.75 -11.99 -3.69
CA ALA A 140 -7.42 -11.44 -3.44
C ALA A 140 -7.19 -10.18 -4.27
N VAL A 141 -6.38 -9.25 -3.77
CA VAL A 141 -5.99 -8.03 -4.46
C VAL A 141 -4.55 -8.19 -4.93
N TYR A 142 -4.29 -7.79 -6.16
CA TYR A 142 -3.00 -7.87 -6.83
C TYR A 142 -2.52 -6.48 -7.22
N VAL A 143 -1.24 -6.21 -6.98
CA VAL A 143 -0.52 -5.02 -7.40
C VAL A 143 0.80 -5.46 -8.04
N SER A 144 1.16 -4.88 -9.18
CA SER A 144 2.51 -5.03 -9.71
C SER A 144 3.07 -3.74 -10.24
N VAL A 145 4.36 -3.55 -10.04
CA VAL A 145 5.10 -2.37 -10.48
C VAL A 145 6.38 -2.78 -11.22
N THR A 146 6.71 -1.97 -12.22
CA THR A 146 8.01 -2.01 -12.92
C THR A 146 9.12 -1.41 -12.04
N PRO A 147 10.41 -1.63 -12.38
CA PRO A 147 11.52 -1.32 -11.49
C PRO A 147 11.63 0.15 -11.04
N GLY A 148 11.32 1.12 -11.91
CA GLY A 148 11.35 2.54 -11.56
C GLY A 148 10.28 2.92 -10.53
N LEU A 149 9.20 2.14 -10.42
CA LEU A 149 8.14 2.29 -9.43
C LEU A 149 8.31 1.40 -8.19
N ALA A 150 9.43 0.68 -8.05
CA ALA A 150 9.63 -0.30 -6.98
C ALA A 150 9.45 0.26 -5.57
N ARG A 151 9.86 1.52 -5.35
CA ARG A 151 9.73 2.21 -4.05
C ARG A 151 8.29 2.63 -3.72
N GLU A 152 7.42 2.71 -4.72
CA GLU A 152 6.03 3.11 -4.56
C GLU A 152 5.10 1.93 -4.26
N LEU A 153 5.57 0.68 -4.40
CA LEU A 153 4.73 -0.51 -4.27
C LEU A 153 3.95 -0.56 -2.94
N ASP A 154 4.63 -0.31 -1.82
CA ASP A 154 4.00 -0.38 -0.50
C ASP A 154 2.97 0.73 -0.29
N ARG A 155 3.24 1.94 -0.81
CA ARG A 155 2.33 3.08 -0.73
C ARG A 155 1.09 2.86 -1.62
N VAL A 156 1.29 2.34 -2.83
CA VAL A 156 0.18 1.92 -3.71
C VAL A 156 -0.65 0.85 -3.04
N ALA A 157 -0.03 -0.21 -2.52
CA ALA A 157 -0.76 -1.30 -1.86
C ALA A 157 -1.58 -0.81 -0.66
N ALA A 158 -1.03 0.09 0.17
CA ALA A 158 -1.76 0.72 1.27
C ALA A 158 -2.91 1.61 0.80
N GLY A 159 -2.83 2.16 -0.42
CA GLY A 159 -3.88 2.96 -1.04
C GLY A 159 -4.97 2.15 -1.76
N VAL A 160 -4.90 0.82 -1.80
CA VAL A 160 -5.95 -0.01 -2.39
C VAL A 160 -6.85 -0.57 -1.31
N ALA A 161 -8.13 -0.15 -1.31
CA ALA A 161 -9.11 -0.60 -0.34
C ALA A 161 -10.44 -0.93 -1.04
N PRO A 162 -11.29 -1.81 -0.47
CA PRO A 162 -12.69 -1.90 -0.87
C PRO A 162 -13.37 -0.52 -0.75
N LYS A 163 -14.19 -0.15 -1.72
CA LYS A 163 -15.09 1.00 -1.61
C LYS A 163 -16.10 0.66 -0.52
N GLU A 164 -16.08 1.42 0.58
CA GLU A 164 -17.11 1.31 1.60
C GLU A 164 -18.46 1.65 0.95
N GLY A 165 -19.47 0.81 1.22
CA GLY A 165 -20.83 1.06 0.75
C GLY A 165 -21.34 2.34 1.40
N SER A 166 -21.67 3.34 0.59
CA SER A 166 -22.54 4.45 1.01
C SER A 166 -23.97 3.96 1.20
#